data_AF-A0A1B1PLD7-F1
#
_entry.id   AF-A0A1B1PLD7-F1
#
_cell.length_a   1.000
_cell.length_b   1.000
_cell.length_c   1.000
_cell.angle_alpha   90.00
_cell.angle_beta   90.00
_cell.angle_gamma   90.00
#
_symmetry.space_group_name_H-M   'P 1'
#
loop_
_entity.id
_entity.type
_entity.pdbx_description
1 polymer ?
#
loop_
_entity_poly.entity_id
_entity_poly.type
_entity_poly.pdbx_seq_one_letter_code
_entity_poly.pdbx_strand_id
1 'polypeptide(L)'
;MTSQKTPVLLRNLALLMSLVALALVTSVLLGWLSHIEVLVRSGPDRAAMVPSTAISLALLFCGLAVAASGRETSGRVLACAAGAAVVALTNTLVVSFGAEGLDALLAKRPMHDRMSPGTVTGLLIGAAGLAGLALPSLRRAELPLLAALSGLTGITAVFMVHNFQPGTVMALSFFEGMSIYTALSLLGVFGGLLMLGLAPSSSATLAQLNQD
;
A
#
# COMPACT_ATOMS: atom_id res chain seq x y z
N MET A 1 16.12 30.97 4.56
CA MET A 1 15.42 30.34 5.72
C MET A 1 14.14 29.55 5.36
N THR A 2 13.67 29.52 4.10
CA THR A 2 12.45 28.80 3.68
C THR A 2 12.67 27.32 3.29
N SER A 3 13.91 26.89 3.05
CA SER A 3 14.22 25.56 2.48
C SER A 3 14.03 24.37 3.45
N GLN A 4 14.16 24.57 4.76
CA GLN A 4 14.07 23.47 5.75
C GLN A 4 12.63 23.05 6.12
N LYS A 5 11.60 23.87 5.83
CA LYS A 5 10.22 23.57 6.27
C LYS A 5 9.53 22.53 5.39
N THR A 6 9.84 22.52 4.09
CA THR A 6 9.26 21.61 3.10
C THR A 6 9.48 20.11 3.40
N PRO A 7 10.70 19.63 3.73
CA PRO A 7 10.91 18.22 4.04
C PRO A 7 10.18 17.75 5.29
N VAL A 8 10.07 18.59 6.32
CA VAL A 8 9.35 18.27 7.56
C VAL A 8 7.85 18.19 7.30
N LEU A 9 7.31 19.12 6.50
CA LEU A 9 5.90 19.10 6.10
C LEU A 9 5.54 17.83 5.33
N LEU A 10 6.32 17.46 4.31
CA LEU A 10 6.07 16.26 3.51
C LEU A 10 6.08 14.98 4.37
N ARG A 11 7.03 14.87 5.31
CA ARG A 11 7.10 13.74 6.24
C ARG A 11 5.89 13.70 7.17
N ASN A 12 5.48 14.84 7.72
CA ASN A 12 4.31 14.91 8.60
C ASN A 12 3.01 14.57 7.85
N LEU A 13 2.87 15.02 6.60
CA LEU A 13 1.74 14.66 5.75
C LEU A 13 1.73 13.15 5.43
N ALA A 14 2.90 12.58 5.09
CA ALA A 14 3.03 11.15 4.86
C ALA A 14 2.69 10.33 6.11
N LEU A 15 3.11 10.80 7.29
CA LEU A 15 2.78 10.18 8.57
C LEU A 15 1.28 10.24 8.86
N LEU A 16 0.67 11.43 8.74
CA LEU A 16 -0.76 11.62 8.96
C LEU A 16 -1.59 10.73 8.03
N MET A 17 -1.25 10.72 6.74
CA MET A 17 -1.90 9.85 5.75
C MET A 17 -1.74 8.37 6.10
N SER A 18 -0.56 7.96 6.55
CA SER A 18 -0.33 6.57 6.98
C SER A 18 -1.19 6.20 8.19
N LEU A 19 -1.34 7.09 9.17
CA LEU A 19 -2.17 6.86 10.36
C LEU A 19 -3.66 6.78 10.01
N VAL A 20 -4.14 7.68 9.16
CA VAL A 20 -5.53 7.65 8.68
C VAL A 20 -5.81 6.36 7.91
N ALA A 21 -4.88 5.96 7.02
CA ALA A 21 -5.03 4.74 6.26
C ALA A 21 -4.94 3.48 7.13
N LEU A 22 -4.09 3.47 8.15
CA LEU A 22 -4.07 2.39 9.15
C LEU A 22 -5.42 2.27 9.85
N ALA A 23 -6.02 3.38 10.29
CA ALA A 23 -7.34 3.36 10.91
C ALA A 23 -8.40 2.76 9.96
N LEU A 24 -8.38 3.14 8.67
CA LEU A 24 -9.26 2.56 7.65
C LEU A 24 -9.04 1.05 7.51
N VAL A 25 -7.80 0.61 7.33
CA VAL A 25 -7.48 -0.81 7.13
C VAL A 25 -7.80 -1.65 8.38
N THR A 26 -7.57 -1.11 9.58
CA THR A 26 -8.00 -1.74 10.82
C THR A 26 -9.52 -1.83 10.91
N SER A 27 -10.26 -0.81 10.46
CA SER A 27 -11.73 -0.88 10.42
C SER A 27 -12.25 -1.97 9.47
N VAL A 28 -11.58 -2.20 8.34
CA VAL A 28 -11.89 -3.31 7.41
C VAL A 28 -11.69 -4.66 8.10
N LEU A 29 -10.58 -4.83 8.84
CA LEU A 29 -10.34 -6.05 9.62
C LEU A 29 -11.42 -6.28 10.68
N LEU A 30 -11.80 -5.23 11.40
CA LEU A 30 -12.91 -5.30 12.36
C LEU A 30 -14.24 -5.61 11.68
N GLY A 31 -14.46 -5.12 10.45
CA GLY A 31 -15.62 -5.44 9.63
C GLY A 31 -15.75 -6.92 9.34
N TRP A 32 -14.65 -7.59 8.97
CA TRP A 32 -14.63 -9.04 8.79
C TRP A 32 -14.88 -9.81 10.09
N LEU A 33 -14.26 -9.40 11.19
CA LEU A 33 -14.42 -10.05 12.50
C LEU A 33 -15.83 -9.87 13.09
N SER A 34 -16.49 -8.75 12.78
CA SER A 34 -17.81 -8.39 13.32
C SER A 34 -18.95 -8.65 12.33
N HIS A 35 -18.67 -9.17 11.14
CA HIS A 35 -19.62 -9.37 10.04
C HIS A 35 -20.35 -8.08 9.61
N ILE A 36 -19.66 -6.93 9.64
CA ILE A 36 -20.22 -5.63 9.24
C ILE A 36 -19.80 -5.33 7.81
N GLU A 37 -20.72 -5.51 6.86
CA GLU A 37 -20.42 -5.41 5.42
C GLU A 37 -19.95 -4.01 4.98
N VAL A 38 -20.52 -2.94 5.52
CA VAL A 38 -20.17 -1.56 5.11
C VAL A 38 -18.70 -1.21 5.37
N LEU A 39 -18.07 -1.89 6.33
CA LEU A 39 -16.66 -1.70 6.65
C LEU A 39 -15.73 -2.42 5.68
N VAL A 40 -16.21 -3.44 4.96
CA VAL A 40 -15.39 -4.24 4.03
C VAL A 40 -15.68 -3.96 2.56
N ARG A 41 -16.88 -3.44 2.24
CA ARG A 41 -17.29 -3.06 0.89
C ARG A 41 -18.12 -1.77 0.88
N SER A 42 -18.11 -1.05 -0.24
CA SER A 42 -18.85 0.23 -0.39
C SER A 42 -20.32 0.06 -0.78
N GLY A 43 -20.76 -1.16 -1.08
CA GLY A 43 -22.15 -1.49 -1.39
C GLY A 43 -22.35 -2.99 -1.57
N PRO A 44 -23.61 -3.49 -1.61
CA PRO A 44 -23.91 -4.93 -1.59
C PRO A 44 -23.25 -5.73 -2.71
N ASP A 45 -23.28 -5.19 -3.93
CA ASP A 45 -22.73 -5.83 -5.14
C ASP A 45 -21.28 -5.41 -5.45
N ARG A 46 -20.59 -4.76 -4.52
CA ARG A 46 -19.22 -4.28 -4.71
C ARG A 46 -18.22 -5.27 -4.12
N ALA A 47 -17.06 -5.39 -4.75
CA ALA A 47 -15.99 -6.24 -4.24
C ALA A 47 -15.54 -5.81 -2.84
N ALA A 48 -15.39 -6.77 -1.92
CA ALA A 48 -14.89 -6.50 -0.59
C ALA A 48 -13.36 -6.48 -0.54
N MET A 49 -12.80 -5.64 0.33
CA MET A 49 -11.39 -5.67 0.66
C MET A 49 -11.12 -6.87 1.57
N VAL A 50 -10.51 -7.92 1.03
CA VAL A 50 -10.25 -9.18 1.77
C VAL A 50 -9.19 -9.01 2.87
N PRO A 51 -9.21 -9.84 3.93
CA PRO A 51 -8.31 -9.70 5.09
C PRO A 51 -6.82 -9.66 4.75
N SER A 52 -6.35 -10.52 3.85
CA SER A 52 -4.95 -10.54 3.38
C SER A 52 -4.54 -9.21 2.73
N THR A 53 -5.45 -8.58 1.99
CA THR A 53 -5.22 -7.25 1.39
C THR A 53 -5.10 -6.20 2.47
N ALA A 54 -5.96 -6.26 3.49
CA ALA A 54 -5.88 -5.38 4.64
C ALA A 54 -4.57 -5.57 5.41
N ILE A 55 -4.15 -6.80 5.69
CA ILE A 55 -2.89 -7.07 6.38
C ILE A 55 -1.69 -6.55 5.58
N SER A 56 -1.62 -6.82 4.27
CA SER A 56 -0.53 -6.30 3.43
C SER A 56 -0.50 -4.77 3.41
N LEU A 57 -1.64 -4.09 3.29
CA LEU A 57 -1.70 -2.62 3.33
C LEU A 57 -1.35 -2.07 4.70
N ALA A 58 -1.79 -2.70 5.78
CA ALA A 58 -1.43 -2.30 7.14
C ALA A 58 0.09 -2.35 7.34
N LEU A 59 0.75 -3.41 6.85
CA LEU A 59 2.20 -3.54 6.88
C LEU A 59 2.88 -2.42 6.08
N LEU A 60 2.40 -2.12 4.86
CA LEU A 60 2.96 -1.02 4.06
C LEU A 60 2.81 0.33 4.77
N PHE A 61 1.65 0.64 5.34
CA PHE A 61 1.43 1.89 6.07
C PHE A 61 2.19 1.97 7.39
N CYS A 62 2.36 0.87 8.12
CA CYS A 62 3.25 0.80 9.26
C CYS A 62 4.69 1.13 8.85
N GLY A 63 5.18 0.53 7.76
CA GLY A 63 6.50 0.84 7.23
C GLY A 63 6.66 2.29 6.79
N LEU A 64 5.64 2.86 6.13
CA LEU A 64 5.62 4.28 5.73
C LEU A 64 5.63 5.21 6.94
N ALA A 65 4.81 4.94 7.97
CA ALA A 65 4.77 5.72 9.20
C ALA A 65 6.13 5.67 9.93
N VAL A 66 6.74 4.50 10.00
CA VAL A 66 8.09 4.30 10.56
C VAL A 66 9.13 5.09 9.76
N ALA A 67 9.11 5.01 8.43
CA ALA A 67 10.01 5.76 7.57
C ALA A 67 9.82 7.29 7.69
N ALA A 68 8.57 7.75 7.79
CA ALA A 68 8.21 9.16 7.93
C ALA A 68 8.65 9.75 9.28
N SER A 69 8.68 8.93 10.35
CA SER A 69 9.08 9.36 11.70
C SER A 69 10.54 9.84 11.80
N GLY A 70 11.38 9.55 10.80
CA GLY A 70 12.78 9.96 10.75
C GLY A 70 13.70 9.21 11.71
N ARG A 71 13.21 8.18 12.42
CA ARG A 71 14.01 7.33 13.30
C ARG A 71 14.79 6.30 12.48
N GLU A 72 16.03 6.01 12.88
CA GLU A 72 16.88 5.01 12.23
C GLU A 72 16.31 3.60 12.48
N THR A 73 15.50 3.13 11.53
CA THR A 73 14.66 1.93 11.69
C THR A 73 14.52 1.14 10.39
N SER A 74 15.55 1.18 9.54
CA SER A 74 15.55 0.52 8.22
C SER A 74 15.17 -0.95 8.28
N GLY A 75 15.58 -1.68 9.32
CA GLY A 75 15.18 -3.08 9.52
C GLY A 75 13.67 -3.27 9.70
N ARG A 76 13.00 -2.36 10.42
CA ARG A 76 11.53 -2.41 10.60
C ARG A 76 10.79 -2.09 9.31
N VAL A 77 11.28 -1.11 8.56
CA VAL A 77 10.74 -0.75 7.24
C VAL A 77 10.86 -1.93 6.27
N LEU A 78 12.01 -2.60 6.25
CA LEU A 78 12.23 -3.80 5.45
C LEU A 78 11.35 -4.97 5.88
N ALA A 79 11.20 -5.21 7.19
CA ALA A 79 10.31 -6.25 7.70
C ALA A 79 8.85 -6.00 7.28
N CYS A 80 8.39 -4.75 7.32
CA CYS A 80 7.07 -4.36 6.84
C CYS A 80 6.91 -4.60 5.33
N ALA A 81 7.89 -4.16 4.52
CA ALA A 81 7.88 -4.36 3.07
C ALA A 81 7.88 -5.85 2.69
N ALA A 82 8.79 -6.63 3.29
CA ALA A 82 8.89 -8.06 3.05
C ALA A 82 7.63 -8.79 3.51
N GLY A 83 7.10 -8.47 4.70
CA GLY A 83 5.87 -9.06 5.21
C GLY A 83 4.67 -8.79 4.28
N ALA A 84 4.52 -7.56 3.80
CA ALA A 84 3.44 -7.21 2.87
C ALA A 84 3.53 -8.02 1.56
N ALA A 85 4.73 -8.13 0.99
CA ALA A 85 4.99 -8.89 -0.22
C ALA A 85 4.77 -10.40 -0.02
N VAL A 86 5.23 -10.96 1.09
CA VAL A 86 5.02 -12.38 1.44
C VAL A 86 3.53 -12.68 1.56
N VAL A 87 2.77 -11.88 2.32
CA VAL A 87 1.32 -12.10 2.45
C VAL A 87 0.61 -12.07 1.09
N ALA A 88 0.95 -11.09 0.23
CA ALA A 88 0.35 -10.96 -1.10
C ALA A 88 0.69 -12.16 -2.02
N LEU A 89 1.96 -12.57 -2.05
CA LEU A 89 2.42 -13.71 -2.85
C LEU A 89 1.87 -15.03 -2.33
N THR A 90 1.90 -15.27 -1.03
CA THR A 90 1.35 -16.48 -0.42
C THR A 90 -0.14 -16.60 -0.70
N ASN A 91 -0.93 -15.53 -0.57
CA ASN A 91 -2.35 -15.58 -0.89
C ASN A 91 -2.59 -15.95 -2.36
N THR A 92 -1.80 -15.37 -3.27
CA THR A 92 -1.88 -15.66 -4.72
C THR A 92 -1.53 -17.10 -5.03
N LEU A 93 -0.45 -17.63 -4.43
CA LEU A 93 -0.01 -19.00 -4.65
C LEU A 93 -1.03 -20.00 -4.11
N VAL A 94 -1.52 -19.81 -2.88
CA VAL A 94 -2.49 -20.71 -2.25
C VAL A 94 -3.79 -20.80 -3.08
N VAL A 95 -4.30 -19.65 -3.55
CA VAL A 95 -5.48 -19.63 -4.43
C VAL A 95 -5.21 -20.33 -5.76
N SER A 96 -4.01 -20.21 -6.32
CA SER A 96 -3.63 -20.87 -7.57
C SER A 96 -3.58 -22.40 -7.46
N PHE A 97 -3.36 -22.94 -6.26
CA PHE A 97 -3.40 -24.38 -5.99
C PHE A 97 -4.80 -24.90 -5.60
N GLY A 98 -5.85 -24.08 -5.78
CA GLY A 98 -7.24 -24.50 -5.55
C GLY A 98 -7.66 -24.51 -4.07
N ALA A 99 -6.83 -23.99 -3.16
CA ALA A 99 -7.21 -23.77 -1.77
C ALA A 99 -7.92 -22.42 -1.59
N GLU A 100 -8.71 -22.28 -0.52
CA GLU A 100 -9.53 -21.08 -0.27
C GLU A 100 -8.73 -19.80 0.09
N GLY A 101 -7.38 -19.83 0.01
CA GLY A 101 -6.49 -18.72 0.32
C GLY A 101 -6.22 -18.53 1.82
N LEU A 102 -5.37 -17.56 2.18
CA LEU A 102 -5.13 -17.18 3.59
C LEU A 102 -6.39 -16.59 4.23
N ASP A 103 -7.24 -15.98 3.41
CA ASP A 103 -8.45 -15.29 3.85
C ASP A 103 -9.47 -16.23 4.50
N ALA A 104 -9.53 -17.50 4.07
CA ALA A 104 -10.45 -18.50 4.61
C ALA A 104 -10.15 -18.87 6.07
N LEU A 105 -8.91 -18.69 6.52
CA LEU A 105 -8.51 -18.89 7.92
C LEU A 105 -9.05 -17.79 8.83
N LEU A 106 -9.33 -16.60 8.28
CA LEU A 106 -9.71 -15.40 9.04
C LEU A 106 -11.21 -15.12 9.00
N ALA A 107 -11.90 -15.44 7.90
CA ALA A 107 -13.34 -15.26 7.80
C ALA A 107 -13.95 -16.14 6.69
N LYS A 108 -15.22 -16.54 6.87
CA LYS A 108 -16.04 -17.07 5.78
C LYS A 108 -16.33 -15.94 4.79
N ARG A 109 -16.01 -16.15 3.51
CA ARG A 109 -16.19 -15.16 2.45
C ARG A 109 -16.97 -15.73 1.27
N PRO A 110 -17.69 -14.90 0.51
CA PRO A 110 -18.19 -15.29 -0.80
C PRO A 110 -17.05 -15.66 -1.75
N MET A 111 -17.27 -16.63 -2.65
CA MET A 111 -16.25 -17.11 -3.60
C MET A 111 -15.69 -16.02 -4.53
N HIS A 112 -16.44 -14.93 -4.75
CA HIS A 112 -16.02 -13.82 -5.62
C HIS A 112 -15.10 -12.80 -4.93
N ASP A 113 -15.05 -12.80 -3.59
CA ASP A 113 -14.19 -11.88 -2.83
C ASP A 113 -12.78 -12.46 -2.76
N ARG A 114 -11.88 -11.97 -3.63
CA ARG A 114 -10.47 -12.38 -3.68
C ARG A 114 -9.55 -11.20 -3.91
N MET A 115 -8.30 -11.35 -3.50
CA MET A 115 -7.26 -10.39 -3.87
C MET A 115 -7.03 -10.46 -5.38
N SER A 116 -7.27 -9.36 -6.09
CA SER A 116 -7.09 -9.31 -7.55
C SER A 116 -5.60 -9.33 -7.94
N PRO A 117 -5.24 -9.85 -9.12
CA PRO A 117 -3.86 -9.79 -9.62
C PRO A 117 -3.29 -8.37 -9.63
N GLY A 118 -4.08 -7.37 -10.03
CA GLY A 118 -3.66 -5.98 -10.01
C GLY A 118 -3.41 -5.43 -8.59
N THR A 119 -4.15 -5.92 -7.59
CA THR A 119 -3.87 -5.60 -6.18
C THR A 119 -2.52 -6.17 -5.77
N VAL A 120 -2.23 -7.42 -6.12
CA VAL A 120 -0.93 -8.06 -5.83
C VAL A 120 0.20 -7.27 -6.45
N THR A 121 0.09 -6.91 -7.73
CA THR A 121 1.10 -6.09 -8.42
C THR A 121 1.29 -4.74 -7.72
N GLY A 122 0.20 -4.05 -7.35
CA GLY A 122 0.27 -2.79 -6.61
C GLY A 122 0.97 -2.93 -5.26
N LEU A 123 0.66 -4.00 -4.50
CA LEU A 123 1.30 -4.30 -3.22
C LEU A 123 2.80 -4.58 -3.39
N LEU A 124 3.21 -5.31 -4.43
CA LEU A 124 4.61 -5.61 -4.71
C LEU A 124 5.40 -4.36 -5.11
N ILE A 125 4.82 -3.49 -5.94
CA ILE A 125 5.44 -2.20 -6.29
C ILE A 125 5.55 -1.32 -5.04
N GLY A 126 4.50 -1.26 -4.22
CA GLY A 126 4.51 -0.53 -2.94
C GLY A 126 5.58 -1.05 -1.98
N ALA A 127 5.71 -2.37 -1.85
CA ALA A 127 6.75 -3.02 -1.05
C ALA A 127 8.16 -2.71 -1.58
N ALA A 128 8.36 -2.76 -2.90
CA ALA A 128 9.64 -2.42 -3.52
C ALA A 128 10.01 -0.94 -3.28
N GLY A 129 9.06 -0.02 -3.44
CA GLY A 129 9.25 1.40 -3.14
C GLY A 129 9.60 1.64 -1.66
N LEU A 130 8.91 0.96 -0.75
CA LEU A 130 9.16 1.03 0.68
C LEU A 130 10.53 0.45 1.06
N ALA A 131 10.93 -0.68 0.47
CA ALA A 131 12.28 -1.23 0.62
C ALA A 131 13.34 -0.26 0.08
N GLY A 132 13.03 0.44 -1.02
CA GLY A 132 13.86 1.51 -1.56
C GLY A 132 14.09 2.67 -0.58
N LEU A 133 13.13 2.95 0.30
CA LEU A 133 13.31 3.92 1.37
C LEU A 133 14.25 3.41 2.46
N ALA A 134 14.34 2.10 2.70
CA ALA A 134 15.20 1.54 3.75
C ALA A 134 16.64 1.28 3.31
N LEU A 135 16.87 1.00 2.03
CA LEU A 135 18.16 0.59 1.47
C LEU A 135 18.86 1.76 0.75
N PRO A 136 20.05 2.21 1.18
CA PRO A 136 20.74 3.34 0.57
C PRO A 136 21.03 3.17 -0.93
N SER A 137 21.38 1.97 -1.38
CA SER A 137 21.66 1.66 -2.79
C SER A 137 20.42 1.85 -3.67
N LEU A 138 19.27 1.36 -3.22
CA LEU A 138 18.00 1.49 -3.94
C LEU A 138 17.44 2.91 -3.89
N ARG A 139 17.68 3.63 -2.79
CA ARG A 139 17.33 5.05 -2.68
C ARG A 139 18.11 5.90 -3.69
N ARG A 140 19.40 5.62 -3.89
CA ARG A 140 20.23 6.29 -4.92
C ARG A 140 19.77 5.98 -6.34
N ALA A 141 19.17 4.81 -6.56
CA ALA A 141 18.56 4.43 -7.82
C ALA A 141 17.13 4.99 -7.99
N GLU A 142 16.69 5.90 -7.13
CA GLU A 142 15.38 6.55 -7.17
C GLU A 142 14.18 5.58 -7.13
N LEU A 143 14.39 4.35 -6.63
CA LEU A 143 13.36 3.31 -6.62
C LEU A 143 12.06 3.73 -5.90
N PRO A 144 12.09 4.44 -4.76
CA PRO A 144 10.86 4.93 -4.13
C PRO A 144 10.05 5.87 -5.03
N LEU A 145 10.74 6.73 -5.79
CA LEU A 145 10.10 7.69 -6.68
C LEU A 145 9.52 6.99 -7.91
N LEU A 146 10.26 6.07 -8.52
CA LEU A 146 9.78 5.26 -9.64
C LEU A 146 8.56 4.41 -9.23
N ALA A 147 8.62 3.76 -8.06
CA ALA A 147 7.49 3.01 -7.51
C ALA A 147 6.27 3.90 -7.24
N ALA A 148 6.49 5.10 -6.69
CA ALA A 148 5.43 6.05 -6.45
C ALA A 148 4.76 6.54 -7.74
N LEU A 149 5.54 6.97 -8.75
CA LEU A 149 5.01 7.49 -10.01
C LEU A 149 4.31 6.40 -10.82
N SER A 150 4.89 5.21 -10.92
CA SER A 150 4.27 4.07 -11.61
C SER A 150 2.97 3.64 -10.91
N GLY A 151 2.98 3.54 -9.58
CA GLY A 151 1.81 3.21 -8.78
C GLY A 151 0.70 4.26 -8.86
N LEU A 152 1.02 5.55 -8.74
CA LEU A 152 0.06 6.65 -8.87
C LEU A 152 -0.56 6.71 -10.28
N THR A 153 0.25 6.52 -11.31
CA THR A 153 -0.24 6.48 -12.70
C THR A 153 -1.18 5.28 -12.89
N GLY A 154 -0.76 4.11 -12.44
CA GLY A 154 -1.55 2.88 -12.53
C GLY A 154 -2.88 2.99 -11.79
N ILE A 155 -2.87 3.46 -10.53
CA ILE A 155 -4.10 3.55 -9.74
C ILE A 155 -5.06 4.64 -10.26
N THR A 156 -4.53 5.73 -10.79
CA THR A 156 -5.35 6.76 -11.44
C THR A 156 -6.01 6.21 -12.69
N ALA A 157 -5.30 5.41 -13.50
CA ALA A 157 -5.89 4.72 -14.64
C ALA A 157 -6.99 3.74 -14.22
N VAL A 158 -6.81 3.02 -13.12
CA VAL A 158 -7.86 2.15 -12.54
C VAL A 158 -9.10 2.96 -12.19
N PHE A 159 -8.97 4.10 -11.51
CA PHE A 159 -10.13 4.95 -11.18
C PHE A 159 -10.88 5.48 -12.41
N MET A 160 -10.19 5.69 -13.53
CA MET A 160 -10.80 6.19 -14.76
C MET A 160 -11.54 5.11 -15.56
N VAL A 161 -11.06 3.86 -15.52
CA VAL A 161 -11.51 2.82 -16.47
C VAL A 161 -12.22 1.64 -15.78
N HIS A 162 -11.92 1.36 -14.51
CA HIS A 162 -12.42 0.16 -13.83
C HIS A 162 -13.71 0.42 -13.05
N ASN A 163 -14.71 -0.45 -13.25
CA ASN A 163 -15.89 -0.51 -12.39
C ASN A 163 -15.69 -1.56 -11.28
N PHE A 164 -15.70 -1.13 -10.01
CA PHE A 164 -15.52 -1.97 -8.83
C PHE A 164 -16.71 -2.91 -8.51
N GLN A 165 -17.69 -3.03 -9.42
CA GLN A 165 -18.76 -4.03 -9.36
C GLN A 165 -18.35 -5.25 -10.20
N PRO A 166 -18.15 -6.43 -9.59
CA PRO A 166 -17.80 -7.65 -10.31
C PRO A 166 -18.81 -8.01 -11.41
N GLY A 167 -18.34 -8.61 -12.49
CA GLY A 167 -19.20 -9.10 -13.59
C GLY A 167 -19.73 -8.03 -14.56
N THR A 168 -19.39 -6.75 -14.37
CA THR A 168 -19.78 -5.70 -15.33
C THR A 168 -18.82 -5.66 -16.53
N VAL A 169 -19.28 -5.14 -17.68
CA VAL A 169 -18.45 -5.04 -18.91
C VAL A 169 -17.18 -4.21 -18.69
N MET A 170 -17.23 -3.26 -17.75
CA MET A 170 -16.10 -2.40 -17.37
C MET A 170 -15.28 -2.98 -16.18
N ALA A 171 -15.60 -4.18 -15.70
CA ALA A 171 -14.80 -4.89 -14.71
C ALA A 171 -13.62 -5.60 -15.40
N LEU A 172 -12.54 -4.85 -15.60
CA LEU A 172 -11.28 -5.39 -16.11
C LEU A 172 -10.85 -6.64 -15.34
N SER A 173 -10.64 -7.77 -16.04
CA SER A 173 -10.33 -9.07 -15.43
C SER A 173 -9.09 -9.04 -14.53
N PHE A 174 -8.09 -8.21 -14.86
CA PHE A 174 -6.88 -8.06 -14.06
C PHE A 174 -7.13 -7.41 -12.69
N PHE A 175 -8.19 -6.60 -12.57
CA PHE A 175 -8.58 -5.93 -11.33
C PHE A 175 -9.84 -6.54 -10.71
N GLU A 176 -10.37 -7.63 -11.28
CA GLU A 176 -11.56 -8.30 -10.77
C GLU A 176 -11.33 -8.80 -9.33
N GLY A 177 -12.15 -8.30 -8.40
CA GLY A 177 -11.99 -8.52 -6.95
C GLY A 177 -11.31 -7.37 -6.21
N MET A 178 -10.85 -6.33 -6.92
CA MET A 178 -10.35 -5.12 -6.29
C MET A 178 -11.52 -4.33 -5.67
N SER A 179 -11.40 -3.99 -4.38
CA SER A 179 -12.32 -3.08 -3.73
C SER A 179 -11.92 -1.62 -3.95
N ILE A 180 -12.89 -0.70 -3.90
CA ILE A 180 -12.59 0.74 -3.89
C ILE A 180 -11.74 1.13 -2.67
N TYR A 181 -11.92 0.45 -1.53
CA TYR A 181 -11.10 0.67 -0.33
C TYR A 181 -9.63 0.29 -0.56
N THR A 182 -9.40 -0.82 -1.29
CA THR A 182 -8.06 -1.22 -1.74
C THR A 182 -7.46 -0.16 -2.66
N ALA A 183 -8.25 0.38 -3.61
CA ALA A 183 -7.76 1.38 -4.55
C ALA A 183 -7.36 2.70 -3.86
N LEU A 184 -8.20 3.19 -2.96
CA LEU A 184 -7.90 4.37 -2.13
C LEU A 184 -6.68 4.15 -1.24
N SER A 185 -6.54 2.94 -0.69
CA SER A 185 -5.37 2.59 0.12
C SER A 185 -4.09 2.55 -0.70
N LEU A 186 -4.10 1.94 -1.89
CA LEU A 186 -2.94 1.94 -2.78
C LEU A 186 -2.57 3.36 -3.23
N LEU A 187 -3.56 4.21 -3.52
CA LEU A 187 -3.34 5.64 -3.77
C LEU A 187 -2.62 6.30 -2.59
N GLY A 188 -3.03 6.01 -1.36
CA GLY A 188 -2.36 6.48 -0.15
C GLY A 188 -0.93 5.97 0.01
N VAL A 189 -0.67 4.69 -0.27
CA VAL A 189 0.68 4.10 -0.25
C VAL A 189 1.60 4.84 -1.22
N PHE A 190 1.19 4.97 -2.49
CA PHE A 190 2.02 5.61 -3.51
C PHE A 190 2.17 7.11 -3.30
N GLY A 191 1.13 7.79 -2.80
CA GLY A 191 1.22 9.18 -2.35
C GLY A 191 2.23 9.35 -1.21
N GLY A 192 2.23 8.43 -0.24
CA GLY A 192 3.20 8.43 0.87
C GLY A 192 4.63 8.21 0.38
N LEU A 193 4.83 7.25 -0.53
CA LEU A 193 6.12 7.01 -1.17
C LEU A 193 6.60 8.24 -1.95
N LEU A 194 5.71 8.94 -2.68
CA LEU A 194 6.05 10.16 -3.40
C LEU A 194 6.53 11.26 -2.44
N MET A 195 5.77 11.53 -1.38
CA MET A 195 6.12 12.54 -0.38
C MET A 195 7.47 12.26 0.29
N LEU A 196 7.73 11.00 0.64
CA LEU A 196 8.99 10.59 1.27
C LEU A 196 10.15 10.53 0.27
N GLY A 197 9.89 10.17 -0.99
CA GLY A 197 10.89 10.17 -2.07
C GLY A 197 11.34 11.58 -2.45
N LEU A 198 10.44 12.55 -2.40
CA LEU A 198 10.73 13.97 -2.64
C LEU A 198 11.37 14.67 -1.43
N ALA A 199 11.30 14.09 -0.23
CA ALA A 199 11.90 14.69 0.96
C ALA A 199 13.43 14.53 0.90
N PRO A 200 14.23 15.62 0.84
CA PRO A 200 15.68 15.53 0.76
C PRO A 200 16.27 14.65 1.87
N SER A 201 17.22 13.79 1.47
CA SER A 201 17.96 12.97 2.42
C SER A 201 18.96 13.86 3.16
N SER A 202 18.92 13.84 4.49
CA SER A 202 19.78 14.66 5.37
C SER A 202 21.28 14.52 5.06
N SER A 203 21.66 13.41 4.42
CA SER A 203 23.00 13.10 3.94
C SER A 203 23.52 14.06 2.87
N ALA A 204 22.64 14.54 1.96
CA ALA A 204 23.03 15.50 0.93
C ALA A 204 23.31 16.89 1.52
N THR A 205 22.52 17.29 2.52
CA THR A 205 22.69 18.56 3.23
C THR A 205 23.98 18.57 4.06
N LEU A 206 24.35 17.46 4.70
CA LEU A 206 25.60 17.36 5.47
C LEU A 206 26.84 17.28 4.57
N ALA A 207 26.75 16.64 3.41
CA ALA A 207 27.85 16.62 2.44
C ALA A 207 28.13 18.01 1.84
N GLN A 208 27.09 18.82 1.62
CA GLN A 208 27.25 20.22 1.20
C GLN A 208 27.85 21.09 2.32
N LEU A 209 27.49 20.87 3.58
CA LEU A 209 28.02 21.63 4.72
C LEU A 209 29.48 21.31 5.07
N ASN A 210 30.02 20.17 4.62
CA ASN A 210 31.43 19.79 4.83
C ASN A 210 32.33 20.16 3.63
N GLN A 211 31.79 20.80 2.61
CA GLN A 211 32.54 21.28 1.44
C GLN A 211 32.76 22.80 1.43
N ASP A 212 32.21 23.51 2.42
CA ASP A 212 32.42 24.94 2.71
C ASP A 212 33.27 25.10 3.99
#